data_AF-A0A969EXG9-F1
#
_entry.id   AF-A0A969EXG9-F1
#
_cell.length_a   1.000
_cell.length_b   1.000
_cell.length_c   1.000
_cell.angle_alpha   90.00
_cell.angle_beta   90.00
_cell.angle_gamma   90.00
#
_symmetry.space_group_name_H-M   'P 1'
#
loop_
_entity.id
_entity.type
_entity.pdbx_description
1 polymer ?
#
loop_
_entity_poly.entity_id
_entity_poly.type
_entity_poly.pdbx_seq_one_letter_code
_entity_poly.pdbx_strand_id
1 'polypeptide(L)'
;MLVSCAGFNPRPTNARKTEIEFWTMQLQPKFTDYFNQLIEEFETANPTIQVRWVDVPWTGMESKILTAVVAKTPPDVVNLNPNFASQLAGRGAWLPLDDRIPAAVQAQYLPKIWQASRLMV
;
A
#
# COMPACT_ATOMS: atom_id res chain seq x y z
N MET A 1 1.05 1.16 -3.86
CA MET A 1 0.66 -0.23 -4.22
C MET A 1 -0.24 -0.75 -3.12
N LEU A 2 -1.50 -1.17 -3.39
CA LEU A 2 -2.45 -1.65 -2.36
C LEU A 2 -2.41 -3.19 -2.22
N VAL A 3 -2.35 -3.74 -0.98
CA VAL A 3 -2.38 -5.20 -0.69
C VAL A 3 -3.21 -5.52 0.58
N SER A 4 -4.08 -6.53 0.57
CA SER A 4 -4.96 -6.94 1.69
C SER A 4 -4.79 -8.43 2.08
N CYS A 5 -5.01 -8.77 3.37
CA CYS A 5 -4.89 -10.11 3.97
C CYS A 5 -6.26 -10.66 4.44
N ALA A 6 -6.60 -11.93 4.14
CA ALA A 6 -7.90 -12.53 4.46
C ALA A 6 -7.83 -13.66 5.51
N GLY A 7 -8.70 -13.60 6.52
CA GLY A 7 -9.10 -14.69 7.42
C GLY A 7 -10.63 -14.71 7.54
N PHE A 8 -11.27 -15.85 7.25
CA PHE A 8 -12.73 -15.95 7.07
C PHE A 8 -13.43 -16.28 8.40
N ASN A 9 -14.27 -15.38 8.89
CA ASN A 9 -15.19 -15.62 10.02
C ASN A 9 -16.54 -14.98 9.68
N PRO A 10 -17.65 -15.74 9.53
CA PRO A 10 -18.92 -15.16 9.09
C PRO A 10 -19.58 -14.37 10.24
N ARG A 11 -19.46 -13.04 10.20
CA ARG A 11 -20.22 -12.11 11.06
C ARG A 11 -21.48 -11.63 10.34
N PRO A 12 -22.58 -11.39 11.08
CA PRO A 12 -23.86 -10.98 10.51
C PRO A 12 -23.75 -9.64 9.75
N THR A 13 -24.46 -9.59 8.63
CA THR A 13 -24.44 -8.53 7.61
C THR A 13 -25.06 -7.23 8.11
N ASN A 14 -24.33 -6.50 8.95
CA ASN A 14 -24.26 -5.06 8.78
C ASN A 14 -23.10 -4.86 7.81
N ALA A 15 -23.36 -4.32 6.61
CA ALA A 15 -22.35 -4.12 5.57
C ALA A 15 -21.30 -3.08 6.05
N ARG A 16 -20.41 -3.47 6.97
CA ARG A 16 -19.22 -2.72 7.32
C ARG A 16 -18.33 -2.76 6.09
N LYS A 17 -18.10 -1.59 5.50
CA LYS A 17 -17.11 -1.44 4.43
C LYS A 17 -15.77 -2.00 4.92
N THR A 18 -15.07 -2.73 4.06
CA THR A 18 -13.70 -3.15 4.28
C THR A 18 -12.82 -1.91 4.22
N GLU A 19 -12.18 -1.55 5.32
CA GLU A 19 -11.24 -0.42 5.34
C GLU A 19 -9.87 -0.88 4.85
N ILE A 20 -9.26 -0.10 3.97
CA ILE A 20 -7.89 -0.28 3.48
C ILE A 20 -7.06 0.91 3.92
N GLU A 21 -5.96 0.67 4.61
CA GLU A 21 -5.05 1.72 5.06
C GLU A 21 -3.98 2.03 4.01
N PHE A 22 -3.96 3.29 3.55
CA PHE A 22 -3.01 3.80 2.57
C PHE A 22 -2.07 4.84 3.15
N TRP A 23 -0.78 4.53 3.18
CA TRP A 23 0.25 5.45 3.66
C TRP A 23 1.01 6.11 2.51
N THR A 24 1.23 7.41 2.63
CA THR A 24 2.09 8.18 1.72
C THR A 24 3.19 8.90 2.47
N MET A 25 4.22 9.30 1.73
CA MET A 25 5.38 9.98 2.28
C MET A 25 5.40 11.43 1.79
N GLN A 26 4.90 12.34 2.64
CA GLN A 26 4.95 13.79 2.48
C GLN A 26 4.37 14.29 1.15
N LEU A 27 3.13 13.88 0.86
CA LEU A 27 2.39 14.35 -0.30
C LEU A 27 1.44 15.50 0.03
N GLN A 28 1.05 15.65 1.29
CA GLN A 28 0.27 16.79 1.74
C GLN A 28 1.16 18.01 2.04
N PRO A 29 0.66 19.24 1.83
CA PRO A 29 -0.65 19.57 1.26
C PRO A 29 -0.67 19.59 -0.28
N LYS A 30 0.50 19.44 -0.94
CA LYS A 30 0.67 19.72 -2.37
C LYS A 30 -0.21 18.88 -3.30
N PHE A 31 -0.47 17.62 -2.95
CA PHE A 31 -1.23 16.67 -3.76
C PHE A 31 -2.56 16.25 -3.12
N THR A 32 -3.00 16.95 -2.07
CA THR A 32 -4.21 16.58 -1.31
C THR A 32 -5.43 16.42 -2.19
N ASP A 33 -5.72 17.40 -3.05
CA ASP A 33 -6.91 17.37 -3.91
C ASP A 33 -6.89 16.21 -4.89
N TYR A 34 -5.72 15.95 -5.50
CA TYR A 34 -5.53 14.83 -6.41
C TYR A 34 -5.82 13.47 -5.74
N PHE A 35 -5.26 13.24 -4.55
CA PHE A 35 -5.46 11.98 -3.85
C PHE A 35 -6.87 11.83 -3.30
N ASN A 36 -7.49 12.91 -2.82
CA ASN A 36 -8.89 12.86 -2.38
C ASN A 36 -9.81 12.48 -3.53
N GLN A 37 -9.64 13.09 -4.71
CA GLN A 37 -10.40 12.73 -5.91
C GLN A 37 -10.15 11.27 -6.32
N LEU A 38 -8.89 10.83 -6.34
CA LEU A 38 -8.56 9.46 -6.69
C LEU A 38 -9.16 8.43 -5.71
N ILE A 39 -9.17 8.75 -4.42
CA ILE A 39 -9.79 7.93 -3.38
C ILE A 39 -11.31 7.88 -3.59
N GLU A 40 -11.95 9.02 -3.85
CA GLU A 40 -13.39 9.09 -4.11
C GLU A 40 -13.81 8.27 -5.35
N GLU A 41 -13.05 8.39 -6.45
CA GLU A 41 -13.27 7.58 -7.65
C GLU A 41 -13.12 6.08 -7.37
N PHE A 42 -12.10 5.70 -6.60
CA PHE A 42 -11.88 4.31 -6.21
C PHE A 42 -13.00 3.77 -5.31
N GLU A 43 -13.42 4.50 -4.29
CA GLU A 43 -14.53 4.10 -3.41
C GLU A 43 -15.88 4.04 -4.13
N THR A 44 -16.10 4.94 -5.10
CA THR A 44 -17.29 4.92 -5.96
C THR A 44 -17.35 3.65 -6.80
N ALA A 45 -16.21 3.24 -7.37
CA ALA A 45 -16.11 1.99 -8.13
C ALA A 45 -16.15 0.74 -7.22
N ASN A 46 -15.86 0.88 -5.93
CA ASN A 46 -15.77 -0.21 -4.96
C ASN A 46 -16.59 0.11 -3.69
N PRO A 47 -17.93 0.05 -3.75
CA PRO A 47 -18.81 0.56 -2.68
C PRO A 47 -18.67 -0.17 -1.33
N THR A 48 -18.09 -1.37 -1.34
CA THR A 48 -17.79 -2.16 -0.15
C THR A 48 -16.45 -1.81 0.49
N ILE A 49 -15.67 -0.89 -0.10
CA ILE A 49 -14.33 -0.52 0.36
C ILE A 49 -14.33 0.93 0.84
N GLN A 50 -13.54 1.19 1.88
CA GLN A 50 -13.23 2.53 2.37
C GLN A 50 -11.71 2.69 2.47
N VAL A 51 -11.15 3.80 2.03
CA VAL A 51 -9.71 4.07 2.05
C VAL A 51 -9.39 5.05 3.17
N ARG A 52 -8.54 4.61 4.11
CA ARG A 52 -7.99 5.46 5.15
C ARG A 52 -6.62 5.97 4.72
N TRP A 53 -6.55 7.20 4.24
CA TRP A 53 -5.28 7.82 3.83
C TRP A 53 -4.54 8.45 5.01
N VAL A 54 -3.27 8.08 5.20
CA VAL A 54 -2.36 8.62 6.22
C VAL A 54 -1.11 9.15 5.54
N ASP A 55 -0.94 10.47 5.51
CA ASP A 55 0.30 11.08 5.03
C ASP A 55 1.31 11.22 6.17
N VAL A 56 2.54 10.76 5.92
CA VAL A 56 3.61 10.70 6.92
C VAL A 56 4.76 11.60 6.45
N PRO A 57 5.29 12.49 7.32
CA PRO A 57 6.48 13.27 6.98
C PRO A 57 7.68 12.37 6.64
N TRP A 58 8.52 12.80 5.71
CA TRP A 58 9.69 12.03 5.26
C TRP A 58 10.55 11.53 6.42
N THR A 59 10.84 12.41 7.38
CA THR A 59 11.71 12.12 8.54
C THR A 59 11.15 11.06 9.48
N GLY A 60 9.83 10.84 9.49
CA GLY A 60 9.16 9.88 10.36
C GLY A 60 8.77 8.57 9.67
N MET A 61 8.79 8.54 8.33
CA MET A 61 8.21 7.43 7.56
C MET A 61 8.93 6.10 7.81
N GLU A 62 10.26 6.12 7.84
CA GLU A 62 11.05 4.90 8.04
C GLU A 62 10.80 4.26 9.40
N SER A 63 10.93 5.04 10.47
CA SER A 63 10.67 4.58 11.83
C SER A 63 9.23 4.07 12.00
N LYS A 64 8.26 4.77 11.41
CA LYS A 64 6.84 4.40 11.51
C LYS A 64 6.55 3.06 10.83
N ILE A 65 7.06 2.84 9.61
CA ILE A 65 6.87 1.56 8.92
C ILE A 65 7.59 0.43 9.66
N LEU A 66 8.84 0.62 10.07
CA LEU A 66 9.57 -0.42 10.80
C LEU A 66 8.85 -0.82 12.08
N THR A 67 8.34 0.17 12.83
CA THR A 67 7.55 -0.07 14.05
C THR A 67 6.27 -0.83 13.73
N ALA A 68 5.55 -0.43 12.68
CA ALA A 68 4.30 -1.07 12.25
C ALA A 68 4.52 -2.52 11.79
N VAL A 69 5.60 -2.79 11.04
CA VAL A 69 5.99 -4.14 10.61
C VAL A 69 6.34 -5.01 11.82
N VAL A 70 7.14 -4.51 12.77
CA VAL A 70 7.49 -5.23 14.00
C VAL A 70 6.26 -5.50 14.88
N ALA A 71 5.35 -4.52 14.98
CA ALA A 71 4.09 -4.66 15.70
C ALA A 71 3.07 -5.58 14.98
N LYS A 72 3.40 -6.08 13.78
CA LYS A 72 2.51 -6.87 12.91
C LYS A 72 1.22 -6.13 12.54
N THR A 73 1.31 -4.80 12.45
CA THR A 73 0.24 -3.90 12.01
C THR A 73 0.73 -2.97 10.90
N PRO A 74 1.35 -3.46 9.81
CA PRO A 74 1.74 -2.61 8.69
C PRO A 74 0.49 -2.05 7.98
N PRO A 75 0.62 -0.93 7.26
CA PRO A 75 -0.45 -0.52 6.35
C PRO A 75 -0.65 -1.57 5.27
N ASP A 76 -1.87 -1.66 4.73
CA ASP A 76 -2.17 -2.48 3.55
C ASP A 76 -1.32 -2.01 2.34
N VAL A 77 -1.02 -0.70 2.31
CA VAL A 77 -0.60 -0.01 1.10
C VAL A 77 0.36 1.10 1.48
N VAL A 78 1.47 1.19 0.76
CA VAL A 78 2.41 2.28 1.02
C VAL A 78 3.05 2.83 -0.25
N ASN A 79 3.23 4.15 -0.26
CA ASN A 79 4.03 4.87 -1.23
C ASN A 79 5.40 5.19 -0.61
N LEU A 80 6.47 4.71 -1.26
CA LEU A 80 7.85 4.85 -0.82
C LEU A 80 8.75 5.34 -1.95
N ASN A 81 9.90 5.91 -1.57
CA ASN A 81 11.01 6.09 -2.50
C ASN A 81 11.65 4.72 -2.83
N PRO A 82 12.33 4.57 -3.99
CA PRO A 82 12.94 3.30 -4.38
C PRO A 82 13.98 2.77 -3.39
N ASN A 83 14.81 3.63 -2.80
CA ASN A 83 15.86 3.22 -1.88
C ASN A 83 15.29 2.53 -0.63
N PHE A 84 14.22 3.09 -0.07
CA PHE A 84 13.58 2.56 1.13
C PHE A 84 12.72 1.33 0.81
N ALA A 85 12.05 1.32 -0.34
CA ALA A 85 11.34 0.14 -0.82
C ALA A 85 12.27 -1.08 -0.94
N SER A 86 13.46 -0.90 -1.55
CA SER A 86 14.49 -1.94 -1.67
C SER A 86 15.00 -2.45 -0.32
N GLN A 87 15.21 -1.55 0.64
CA GLN A 87 15.67 -1.94 1.99
C GLN A 87 14.64 -2.80 2.74
N LEU A 88 13.35 -2.47 2.61
CA LEU A 88 12.28 -3.26 3.22
C LEU A 88 12.05 -4.58 2.47
N ALA A 89 12.30 -4.62 1.16
CA ALA A 89 12.22 -5.85 0.36
C ALA A 89 13.25 -6.87 0.82
N GLY A 90 14.51 -6.45 1.02
CA GLY A 90 15.56 -7.30 1.57
C GLY A 90 15.27 -7.84 2.99
N ARG A 91 14.29 -7.27 3.70
CA ARG A 91 13.84 -7.73 5.03
C ARG A 91 12.62 -8.67 4.98
N GLY A 92 12.13 -9.01 3.78
CA GLY A 92 10.97 -9.86 3.60
C GLY A 92 9.65 -9.25 4.10
N ALA A 93 9.58 -7.92 4.21
CA ALA A 93 8.43 -7.20 4.76
C ALA A 93 7.30 -6.96 3.73
N TRP A 94 7.43 -7.45 2.50
CA TRP A 94 6.48 -7.21 1.41
C TRP A 94 5.83 -8.49 0.90
N LEU A 95 4.59 -8.34 0.40
CA LEU A 95 3.95 -9.37 -0.42
C LEU A 95 4.55 -9.33 -1.84
N PRO A 96 5.09 -10.45 -2.36
CA PRO A 96 5.50 -10.55 -3.76
C PRO A 96 4.28 -10.40 -4.69
N LEU A 97 4.41 -9.53 -5.70
CA LEU A 97 3.31 -9.23 -6.63
C LEU A 97 3.37 -10.04 -7.93
N ASP A 98 4.44 -10.78 -8.19
CA ASP A 98 4.69 -11.51 -9.45
C ASP A 98 3.53 -12.41 -9.87
N ASP A 99 2.94 -13.13 -8.94
CA ASP A 99 1.81 -14.03 -9.18
C ASP A 99 0.44 -13.37 -8.92
N ARG A 100 0.43 -12.09 -8.52
CA ARG A 100 -0.78 -11.34 -8.14
C ARG A 100 -1.21 -10.33 -9.18
N ILE A 101 -0.32 -9.92 -10.08
CA ILE A 101 -0.65 -8.98 -11.15
C ILE A 101 -0.37 -9.58 -12.53
N PRO A 102 -1.27 -9.37 -13.51
CA PRO A 102 -1.07 -9.86 -14.87
C PRO A 102 0.22 -9.32 -15.50
N ALA A 103 0.88 -10.12 -16.34
CA ALA A 103 2.09 -9.70 -17.06
C ALA A 103 1.89 -8.41 -17.87
N ALA A 104 0.69 -8.17 -18.38
CA ALA A 104 0.32 -6.94 -19.07
C ALA A 104 0.42 -5.69 -18.17
N VAL A 105 0.11 -5.83 -16.88
CA VAL A 105 0.26 -4.76 -15.89
C VAL A 105 1.73 -4.62 -15.48
N GLN A 106 2.46 -5.73 -15.32
CA GLN A 106 3.91 -5.71 -15.05
C GLN A 106 4.68 -4.94 -16.13
N ALA A 107 4.31 -5.13 -17.40
CA ALA A 107 4.93 -4.46 -18.55
C ALA A 107 4.73 -2.93 -18.57
N GLN A 108 3.80 -2.39 -17.79
CA GLN A 108 3.60 -0.93 -17.65
C GLN A 108 4.64 -0.29 -16.73
N TYR A 109 5.35 -1.08 -15.91
CA TYR A 109 6.37 -0.58 -15.00
C TYR A 109 7.75 -0.52 -15.67
N LEU A 110 8.57 0.43 -15.22
CA LEU A 110 9.97 0.47 -15.61
C LEU A 110 10.70 -0.79 -15.11
N PRO A 111 11.38 -1.56 -15.98
CA PRO A 111 11.97 -2.84 -15.60
C PRO A 111 12.88 -2.79 -14.37
N LYS A 112 13.69 -1.73 -14.24
CA LYS A 112 14.59 -1.54 -13.10
C LYS A 112 13.85 -1.29 -11.78
N ILE A 113 12.72 -0.59 -11.82
CA ILE A 113 11.90 -0.34 -10.62
C ILE A 113 11.19 -1.62 -10.19
N TRP A 114 10.65 -2.37 -11.17
CA TRP A 114 10.02 -3.66 -10.93
C TRP A 114 11.00 -4.67 -10.32
N GLN A 115 12.23 -4.73 -10.83
CA GLN A 115 13.30 -5.55 -10.26
C GLN A 115 13.67 -5.12 -8.82
N ALA A 116 13.71 -3.83 -8.53
CA ALA A 116 14.03 -3.35 -7.18
C ALA A 116 12.99 -3.77 -6.13
N SER A 117 11.70 -3.87 -6.52
CA SER A 117 10.64 -4.40 -5.64
C SER A 117 10.72 -5.92 -5.41
N ARG A 118 11.53 -6.65 -6.19
CA ARG A 118 11.66 -8.12 -6.12
C ARG A 118 12.75 -8.61 -5.18
N LEU A 119 13.53 -7.75 -4.52
CA LEU A 119 14.73 -8.18 -3.77
C LEU A 119 14.40 -9.10 -2.58
N MET A 120 14.18 -10.37 -2.91
CA MET A 120 14.56 -11.56 -2.18
C MET A 120 15.64 -12.23 -3.04
N VAL A 121 16.79 -12.45 -2.40
CA VAL A 121 18.06 -13.01 -2.91
C VAL A 121 18.96 -12.01 -3.65
#